data_AF-A0A942NIH8-F1
#
_entry.id   AF-A0A942NIH8-F1
#
_cell.length_a   1.000
_cell.length_b   1.000
_cell.length_c   1.000
_cell.angle_alpha   90.00
_cell.angle_beta   90.00
_cell.angle_gamma   90.00
#
_symmetry.space_group_name_H-M   'P 1'
#
loop_
_entity.id
_entity.type
_entity.pdbx_description
1 polymer ?
#
loop_
_entity_poly.entity_id
_entity_poly.type
_entity_poly.pdbx_seq_one_letter_code
_entity_poly.pdbx_strand_id
1 'polypeptide(L)' 'MQPKTATAVEVVTASEAAKIIGCSRGYIDTLRLKGILKPVRKKDLRLYFKKSNVEAAIPLLRKNQKKDEKA' A
#
# COMPACT_ATOMS: atom_id res chain seq x y z
N MET A 1 -35.45 -1.92 -5.24
CA MET A 1 -34.51 -1.33 -6.22
C MET A 1 -33.30 -0.76 -5.48
N GLN A 2 -32.11 -1.30 -5.77
CA GLN A 2 -30.73 -0.84 -5.52
C GLN A 2 -30.37 -0.23 -4.14
N PRO A 3 -29.55 -0.92 -3.30
CA PRO A 3 -28.77 -0.19 -2.32
C PRO A 3 -27.64 0.55 -3.04
N LYS A 4 -27.62 1.88 -2.91
CA LYS A 4 -26.45 2.70 -3.23
C LYS A 4 -25.37 2.36 -2.21
N THR A 5 -24.62 1.28 -2.43
CA THR A 5 -23.41 0.99 -1.66
C THR A 5 -22.37 2.02 -2.08
N ALA A 6 -22.30 3.11 -1.33
CA ALA A 6 -21.13 3.97 -1.33
C ALA A 6 -19.96 3.10 -0.86
N THR A 7 -19.22 2.54 -1.81
CA THR A 7 -17.97 1.82 -1.54
C THR A 7 -17.02 2.85 -0.97
N ALA A 8 -17.04 3.03 0.36
CA ALA A 8 -16.11 3.89 1.06
C ALA A 8 -14.72 3.37 0.70
N VAL A 9 -13.98 4.15 -0.10
CA VAL A 9 -12.64 3.78 -0.52
C VAL A 9 -11.79 3.82 0.75
N GLU A 10 -11.58 2.66 1.37
CA GLU A 10 -10.75 2.54 2.56
C GLU A 10 -9.32 2.94 2.19
N VAL A 11 -8.88 4.04 2.78
CA VAL A 11 -7.53 4.56 2.63
C VAL A 11 -6.81 4.47 3.97
N VAL A 12 -5.60 3.95 3.91
CA VAL A 12 -4.74 3.69 5.07
C VAL A 12 -3.51 4.58 4.99
N THR A 13 -2.97 4.94 6.15
CA THR A 13 -1.71 5.70 6.24
C THR A 13 -0.51 4.81 5.91
N ALA A 14 0.66 5.41 5.68
CA ALA A 14 1.92 4.67 5.49
C ALA A 14 2.19 3.67 6.64
N SER A 15 1.91 4.07 7.89
CA SER A 15 2.11 3.22 9.08
C SER A 15 1.15 2.03 9.10
N GLU A 16 -0.10 2.22 8.70
CA GLU A 16 -1.08 1.12 8.60
C GLU A 16 -0.77 0.20 7.43
N ALA A 17 -0.36 0.75 6.28
CA ALA A 17 0.09 -0.03 5.13
C ALA A 17 1.29 -0.92 5.48
N ALA A 18 2.23 -0.41 6.27
CA ALA A 18 3.36 -1.16 6.80
C ALA A 18 2.91 -2.37 7.64
N LYS A 19 1.92 -2.17 8.52
CA LYS A 19 1.35 -3.25 9.34
C LYS A 19 0.63 -4.30 8.49
N ILE A 20 -0.14 -3.89 7.47
CA ILE A 20 -0.87 -4.79 6.58
C ILE A 20 0.08 -5.65 5.76
N ILE A 21 1.15 -5.05 5.21
CA ILE A 21 2.16 -5.78 4.44
C ILE A 21 3.08 -6.61 5.36
N GLY A 22 3.18 -6.26 6.64
CA GLY A 22 4.11 -6.87 7.58
C GLY A 22 5.55 -6.42 7.35
N CYS A 23 5.76 -5.16 6.97
CA CYS A 23 7.08 -4.59 6.68
C CYS A 23 7.34 -3.30 7.47
N SER A 24 8.60 -2.84 7.45
CA SER A 24 8.98 -1.58 8.07
C SER A 24 8.40 -0.37 7.33
N ARG A 25 8.09 0.70 8.05
CA ARG A 25 7.59 1.96 7.44
C ARG A 25 8.51 2.50 6.34
N GLY A 26 9.83 2.42 6.53
CA GLY A 26 10.80 2.84 5.49
C GLY A 26 10.67 2.01 4.20
N TYR A 27 10.26 0.75 4.29
CA TYR A 27 10.00 -0.06 3.11
C TYR A 27 8.79 0.45 2.32
N ILE A 28 7.75 0.94 3.00
CA ILE A 28 6.60 1.60 2.32
C ILE A 28 7.05 2.83 1.54
N ASP A 29 7.97 3.64 2.08
CA ASP A 29 8.54 4.76 1.33
C ASP A 29 9.34 4.29 0.12
N THR A 30 10.10 3.21 0.23
CA THR A 30 10.77 2.59 -0.93
C THR A 30 9.77 2.11 -1.98
N LEU A 31 8.67 1.48 -1.58
CA LEU A 31 7.62 1.03 -2.50
C LEU A 31 6.91 2.20 -3.19
N ARG A 32 6.75 3.31 -2.48
CA ARG A 32 6.25 4.56 -3.06
C ARG A 32 7.25 5.13 -4.06
N LEU A 33 8.53 5.21 -3.72
CA LEU A 33 9.59 5.71 -4.61
C LEU A 33 9.75 4.86 -5.86
N LYS A 34 9.60 3.53 -5.73
CA LYS A 34 9.55 2.58 -6.85
C LYS A 34 8.24 2.63 -7.66
N GLY A 35 7.26 3.44 -7.24
CA GLY A 35 5.96 3.57 -7.92
C GLY A 35 5.01 2.38 -7.75
N ILE A 36 5.35 1.42 -6.88
CA ILE A 36 4.53 0.23 -6.59
C ILE A 36 3.29 0.62 -5.78
N LEU A 37 3.47 1.44 -4.74
CA LEU A 37 2.38 2.00 -3.96
C LEU A 37 2.12 3.44 -4.39
N LYS A 38 0.96 3.68 -5.00
CA LYS A 38 0.55 5.03 -5.39
C LYS A 38 -0.13 5.74 -4.22
N PRO A 39 0.44 6.87 -3.73
CA PRO A 39 -0.21 7.64 -2.69
C PRO A 39 -1.45 8.34 -3.24
N VAL A 40 -2.50 8.37 -2.43
CA VAL A 40 -3.71 9.15 -2.65
C VAL A 40 -3.47 10.54 -2.09
N ARG A 41 -3.51 11.56 -2.95
CA ARG A 41 -3.45 12.95 -2.51
C ARG A 41 -4.74 13.29 -1.78
N LYS A 42 -4.65 13.61 -0.50
CA LYS A 42 -5.70 14.29 0.26
C LYS A 42 -5.27 15.73 0.50
N LYS A 43 -6.18 16.56 1.00
CA LYS A 43 -5.88 17.93 1.45
C LYS A 43 -4.85 17.96 2.59
N ASP A 44 -4.65 16.84 3.26
CA ASP A 44 -3.68 16.68 4.35
C ASP A 44 -2.27 16.36 3.81
N LEU A 45 -1.23 16.79 4.53
CA LEU A 45 0.19 16.53 4.20
C LEU A 45 0.60 15.06 4.41
N ARG A 46 -0.25 14.23 5.02
CA ARG A 46 0.02 12.81 5.24
C ARG A 46 -0.14 11.99 3.97
N LEU A 47 0.67 10.93 3.88
CA LEU A 47 0.59 9.94 2.81
C LEU A 47 -0.51 8.91 3.13
N TYR A 48 -1.48 8.84 2.23
CA TYR A 48 -2.54 7.83 2.25
C TYR A 48 -2.38 6.88 1.08
N PHE A 49 -2.78 5.64 1.25
CA PHE A 49 -2.74 4.60 0.23
C PHE A 49 -4.09 3.89 0.22
N LYS A 50 -4.58 3.49 -0.95
CA LYS A 50 -5.79 2.66 -1.00
C LYS A 50 -5.47 1.29 -0.40
N LYS A 51 -6.28 0.83 0.55
CA LYS A 51 -6.09 -0.46 1.21
C LYS A 51 -6.04 -1.61 0.21
N SER A 52 -6.93 -1.62 -0.78
CA SER A 52 -6.93 -2.63 -1.85
C SER A 52 -5.62 -2.67 -2.65
N ASN A 53 -4.96 -1.52 -2.84
CA ASN A 53 -3.68 -1.47 -3.54
C ASN A 53 -2.52 -1.98 -2.67
N VAL A 54 -2.59 -1.73 -1.35
CA VAL A 54 -1.66 -2.26 -0.37
C VAL A 54 -1.76 -3.79 -0.30
N GLU A 55 -2.98 -4.32 -0.24
CA GLU A 55 -3.23 -5.77 -0.24
C GLU A 55 -2.80 -6.42 -1.56
N ALA A 56 -3.10 -5.80 -2.70
CA ALA A 56 -2.66 -6.28 -4.01
C ALA A 56 -1.13 -6.27 -4.18
N ALA A 57 -0.43 -5.40 -3.45
CA ALA A 57 1.04 -5.38 -3.47
C ALA A 57 1.66 -6.58 -2.72
N ILE A 58 1.00 -7.14 -1.70
CA ILE A 58 1.54 -8.27 -0.90
C ILE A 58 2.05 -9.44 -1.76
N PRO A 59 1.26 -10.01 -2.70
CA PRO A 59 1.74 -11.11 -3.54
C PRO A 59 2.86 -10.68 -4.52
N LEU A 60 2.87 -9.43 -4.98
CA LEU A 60 3.93 -8.90 -5.85
C LEU A 60 5.25 -8.74 -5.09
N LEU A 61 5.20 -8.38 -3.81
CA LEU A 61 6.36 -8.24 -2.94
C LEU A 61 6.96 -9.60 -2.59
N ARG A 62 6.13 -10.61 -2.29
CA ARG A 62 6.61 -11.99 -2.07
C ARG A 62 7.34 -12.57 -3.27
N LYS A 63 6.94 -12.22 -4.50
CA LYS A 63 7.63 -12.65 -5.72
C LYS A 63 9.01 -11.99 -5.89
N ASN A 64 9.18 -10.77 -5.41
CA ASN A 64 10.44 -10.03 -5.52
C ASN A 64 11.44 -10.35 -4.40
N GLN A 65 11.02 -10.87 -3.24
CA GLN A 65 11.94 -11.32 -2.18
C GLN A 65 12.86 -12.48 -2.60
N LYS A 66 12.46 -13.30 -3.58
CA LYS A 66 13.31 -14.40 -4.09
C LYS A 66 14.51 -13.94 -4.93
N LYS A 67 14.69 -12.64 -5.17
CA LYS A 67 15.76 -12.14 -6.07
C LYS A 67 16.93 -11.47 -5.36
N ASP A 68 16.83 -11.16 -4.06
CA ASP A 68 17.91 -10.55 -3.27
C ASP A 68 18.63 -11.56 -2.34
N GLU A 69 18.17 -12.83 -2.27
CA GLU A 69 18.89 -13.91 -1.57
C GLU A 69 19.91 -14.60 -2.52
N LYS A 70 20.75 -13.78 -3.15
CA LYS A 70 21.94 -14.23 -3.90
C LYS A 70 22.88 -13.05 -4.12
N ALA A 71 23.42 -12.52 -3.02
CA ALA A 71 24.61 -11.67 -3.03
C ALA A 71 25.60 -12.23 -2.01
#